data_AF-A0A952WVS3-F1
#
_entry.id   AF-A0A952WVS3-F1
#
_cell.length_a   1.000
_cell.length_b   1.000
_cell.length_c   1.000
_cell.angle_alpha   90.00
_cell.angle_beta   90.00
_cell.angle_gamma   90.00
#
_symmetry.space_group_name_H-M   'P 1'
#
loop_
_entity.id
_entity.type
_entity.pdbx_description
1 polymer ?
#
loop_
_entity_poly.entity_id
_entity_poly.type
_entity_poly.pdbx_seq_one_letter_code
_entity_poly.pdbx_strand_id
1 'polypeptide(L)'
;MLRIVLISVALVACGVGILALLSCRREPASAQAARPEPDAVYTVRGRVLMLPEAGKPMSDLQIHHEPIDTLVNPNGTVGMPAMIMPFPVAKGVSLEGLAVGDAVEFTFAHWTKPGQRGYEVTTIRKLPADTALDLPE
;
A
#
# COMPACT_ATOMS: atom_id res chain seq x y z
N MET A 1 -44.64 -32.95 70.99
CA MET A 1 -44.17 -34.27 70.52
C MET A 1 -43.42 -34.04 69.22
N LEU A 2 -42.14 -33.66 69.21
CA LEU A 2 -40.92 -34.43 69.50
C LEU A 2 -40.82 -35.73 68.70
N ARG A 3 -40.02 -35.72 67.63
CA ARG A 3 -38.90 -36.65 67.43
C ARG A 3 -37.95 -36.17 66.32
N ILE A 4 -36.78 -35.76 66.79
CA ILE A 4 -35.54 -35.51 66.08
C ILE A 4 -34.77 -36.83 65.98
N VAL A 5 -34.23 -37.18 64.80
CA VAL A 5 -33.01 -38.00 64.58
C VAL A 5 -32.46 -37.57 63.19
N LEU A 6 -31.47 -36.68 63.08
CA LEU A 6 -30.01 -36.81 63.24
C LEU A 6 -29.29 -37.67 62.18
N ILE A 7 -28.47 -36.95 61.39
CA ILE A 7 -27.09 -37.25 60.93
C ILE A 7 -26.93 -38.27 59.79
N SER A 8 -26.41 -37.81 58.65
CA SER A 8 -25.04 -38.16 58.21
C SER A 8 -24.57 -37.35 57.00
N VAL A 9 -23.40 -36.76 57.20
CA VAL A 9 -22.56 -35.99 56.28
C VAL A 9 -21.92 -36.92 55.26
N ALA A 10 -21.80 -36.48 54.00
CA ALA A 10 -20.68 -36.87 53.14
C ALA A 10 -20.41 -35.77 52.11
N LEU A 11 -19.33 -35.01 52.37
CA LEU A 11 -18.63 -34.20 51.38
C LEU A 11 -18.22 -35.08 50.19
N VAL A 12 -18.55 -34.67 48.97
CA VAL A 12 -17.79 -35.07 47.79
C VAL A 12 -17.46 -33.82 47.01
N ALA A 13 -16.25 -33.33 47.23
CA ALA A 13 -15.59 -32.34 46.39
C ALA A 13 -15.20 -33.02 45.07
N CYS A 14 -15.88 -32.65 43.98
CA CYS A 14 -15.39 -32.90 42.62
C CYS A 14 -15.10 -31.54 41.99
N GLY A 15 -13.86 -31.08 42.18
CA GLY A 15 -13.28 -30.05 41.34
C GLY A 15 -13.02 -30.63 39.95
N VAL A 16 -13.62 -30.03 38.92
CA VAL A 16 -13.14 -30.14 37.55
C VAL A 16 -13.15 -28.72 36.97
N GLY A 17 -11.94 -28.17 36.88
CA GLY A 17 -11.70 -26.81 36.38
C GLY A 17 -12.09 -26.69 34.91
N ILE A 18 -13.01 -25.77 34.63
CA ILE A 18 -13.25 -25.25 33.28
C ILE A 18 -12.22 -24.14 33.08
N LEU A 19 -10.99 -24.50 32.69
CA LEU A 19 -10.07 -23.53 32.09
C LEU A 19 -10.51 -23.36 30.63
N ALA A 20 -11.29 -22.33 30.39
CA ALA A 20 -11.61 -21.85 29.06
C ALA A 20 -10.28 -21.50 28.35
N LEU A 21 -9.90 -22.32 27.38
CA LEU A 21 -8.91 -21.96 26.38
C LEU A 21 -9.47 -20.76 25.61
N LEU A 22 -9.10 -19.56 26.05
CA LEU A 22 -9.15 -18.33 25.26
C LEU A 22 -8.20 -18.53 24.07
N SER A 23 -8.70 -19.26 23.09
CA SER A 23 -8.10 -19.42 21.78
C SER A 23 -8.01 -18.01 21.21
N CYS A 24 -6.80 -17.45 21.27
CA CYS A 24 -6.43 -16.26 20.54
C CYS A 24 -6.57 -16.58 19.06
N ARG A 25 -7.80 -16.43 18.55
CA ARG A 25 -8.09 -16.47 17.13
C ARG A 25 -7.50 -15.19 16.55
N ARG A 26 -6.20 -15.23 16.28
CA ARG A 26 -5.51 -14.23 15.47
C ARG A 26 -6.10 -14.36 14.09
N GLU A 27 -7.14 -13.57 13.83
CA GLU A 27 -7.73 -13.41 12.52
C GLU A 27 -6.58 -13.00 11.59
N PRO A 28 -6.20 -13.82 10.60
CA PRO A 28 -5.18 -13.41 9.66
C PRO A 28 -5.71 -12.13 9.02
N ALA A 29 -4.94 -11.05 9.15
CA ALA A 29 -5.21 -9.79 8.46
C ALA A 29 -5.61 -10.14 7.04
N SER A 30 -6.83 -9.78 6.67
CA SER A 30 -7.42 -10.06 5.37
C SER A 30 -6.36 -9.81 4.31
N ALA A 31 -5.96 -10.89 3.62
CA ALA A 31 -5.09 -10.78 2.46
C ALA A 31 -5.83 -9.89 1.47
N GLN A 32 -5.46 -8.61 1.46
CA GLN A 32 -6.03 -7.63 0.55
C GLN A 32 -5.81 -8.19 -0.85
N ALA A 33 -6.92 -8.45 -1.56
CA ALA A 33 -6.86 -9.11 -2.85
C ALA A 33 -5.85 -8.39 -3.73
N ALA A 34 -4.87 -9.14 -4.25
CA ALA A 34 -3.86 -8.59 -5.12
C ALA A 34 -4.55 -7.88 -6.30
N ARG A 35 -4.06 -6.70 -6.67
CA ARG A 35 -4.50 -6.04 -7.90
C ARG A 35 -4.30 -6.99 -9.09
N PRO A 36 -5.14 -6.90 -10.13
CA PRO A 36 -4.93 -7.64 -11.36
C PRO A 36 -3.59 -7.24 -12.00
N GLU A 37 -3.11 -8.04 -12.95
CA GLU A 37 -1.93 -7.68 -13.76
C GLU A 37 -2.17 -6.35 -14.49
N PRO A 38 -1.17 -5.44 -14.53
CA PRO A 38 -1.29 -4.18 -15.26
C PRO A 38 -1.41 -4.40 -16.77
N ASP A 39 -2.11 -3.49 -17.45
CA ASP A 39 -2.21 -3.52 -18.90
C ASP A 39 -0.92 -3.01 -19.56
N ALA A 40 -0.18 -2.14 -18.87
CA ALA A 40 1.12 -1.64 -19.28
C ALA A 40 2.00 -1.26 -18.08
N VAL A 41 3.30 -1.25 -18.31
CA VAL A 41 4.32 -0.84 -17.34
C VAL A 41 5.27 0.13 -18.03
N TYR A 42 5.52 1.28 -17.40
CA TYR A 42 6.35 2.34 -17.96
C TYR A 42 7.51 2.66 -17.02
N THR A 43 8.71 2.77 -17.57
CA THR A 43 9.88 3.31 -16.85
C THR A 43 10.15 4.70 -17.37
N VAL A 44 10.17 5.67 -16.45
CA VAL A 44 10.22 7.10 -16.75
C VAL A 44 11.18 7.77 -15.78
N ARG A 45 11.79 8.88 -16.20
CA ARG A 45 12.59 9.72 -15.31
C ARG A 45 11.85 11.00 -14.97
N GLY A 46 12.25 11.64 -13.89
CA GLY A 46 11.68 12.91 -13.50
C GLY A 46 12.37 13.53 -12.30
N ARG A 47 11.80 14.63 -11.81
CA ARG A 47 12.25 15.32 -10.61
C ARG A 47 11.19 15.28 -9.51
N VAL A 48 11.57 14.87 -8.31
CA VAL A 48 10.69 14.88 -7.14
C VAL A 48 10.36 16.32 -6.76
N LEU A 49 9.08 16.64 -6.71
CA LEU A 49 8.58 17.95 -6.25
C LEU A 49 7.93 17.88 -4.87
N MET A 50 7.38 16.72 -4.51
CA MET A 50 6.76 16.49 -3.20
C MET A 50 6.87 15.02 -2.82
N LEU A 51 7.12 14.75 -1.54
CA LEU A 51 7.04 13.41 -0.96
C LEU A 51 5.73 13.25 -0.17
N PRO A 52 5.17 12.03 -0.06
CA PRO A 52 4.05 11.76 0.82
C PRO A 52 4.35 12.14 2.27
N GLU A 53 3.40 12.81 2.91
CA GLU A 53 3.45 13.14 4.33
C GLU A 53 2.84 12.02 5.18
N ALA A 54 3.58 11.58 6.20
CA ALA A 54 3.09 10.58 7.15
C ALA A 54 1.80 11.04 7.83
N GLY A 55 0.77 10.19 7.82
CA GLY A 55 -0.53 10.49 8.40
C GLY A 55 -1.47 11.32 7.51
N LYS A 56 -1.04 11.72 6.30
CA LYS A 56 -1.90 12.37 5.31
C LYS A 56 -2.11 11.46 4.10
N PRO A 57 -3.17 10.62 4.08
CA PRO A 57 -3.37 9.64 3.01
C PRO A 57 -3.62 10.24 1.62
N MET A 58 -3.81 11.56 1.51
CA MET A 58 -4.01 12.27 0.25
C MET A 58 -2.77 13.05 -0.23
N SER A 59 -1.63 12.98 0.49
CA SER A 59 -0.37 13.55 -0.01
C SER A 59 0.35 12.51 -0.84
N ASP A 60 0.22 12.59 -2.15
CA ASP A 60 0.93 11.71 -3.07
C ASP A 60 2.35 12.23 -3.38
N LEU A 61 3.22 11.32 -3.81
CA LEU A 61 4.51 11.64 -4.42
C LEU A 61 4.24 12.45 -5.68
N GLN A 62 4.74 13.68 -5.78
CA GLN A 62 4.63 14.46 -7.01
C GLN A 62 5.96 14.47 -7.75
N ILE A 63 5.92 14.12 -9.03
CA ILE A 63 7.10 14.11 -9.90
C ILE A 63 6.78 14.95 -11.14
N HIS A 64 7.70 15.85 -11.51
CA HIS A 64 7.75 16.41 -12.86
C HIS A 64 8.46 15.39 -13.74
N HIS A 65 7.69 14.63 -14.52
CA HIS A 65 8.22 13.52 -15.31
C HIS A 65 8.54 13.97 -16.74
N GLU A 66 9.50 13.28 -17.37
CA GLU A 66 9.84 13.44 -18.80
C GLU A 66 8.67 12.97 -19.69
N PRO A 67 8.64 13.33 -20.99
CA PRO A 67 7.62 12.82 -21.90
C PRO A 67 7.57 11.28 -21.92
N ILE A 68 6.35 10.73 -21.98
CA ILE A 68 6.09 9.29 -22.04
C ILE A 68 5.43 8.97 -23.38
N ASP A 69 6.22 8.93 -24.44
CA ASP A 69 5.72 8.82 -25.83
C ASP A 69 4.91 7.56 -26.10
N THR A 70 5.09 6.51 -25.30
CA THR A 70 4.44 5.20 -25.47
C THR A 70 3.21 5.00 -24.58
N LEU A 71 2.86 5.98 -23.75
CA LEU A 71 1.72 5.87 -22.85
C LEU A 71 0.41 5.79 -23.62
N VAL A 72 -0.38 4.75 -23.40
CA VAL A 72 -1.70 4.60 -24.03
C VAL A 72 -2.76 5.06 -23.04
N ASN A 73 -3.47 6.13 -23.39
CA ASN A 73 -4.54 6.68 -22.58
C ASN A 73 -5.84 5.88 -22.78
N PRO A 74 -6.78 5.91 -21.81
CA PRO A 74 -8.07 5.20 -21.95
C PRO A 74 -8.93 5.63 -23.14
N ASN A 75 -8.69 6.81 -23.71
CA ASN A 75 -9.35 7.33 -24.92
C ASN A 75 -8.64 6.92 -26.23
N GLY A 76 -7.56 6.14 -26.15
CA GLY A 76 -6.78 5.69 -27.30
C GLY A 76 -5.68 6.65 -27.75
N THR A 77 -5.53 7.83 -27.13
CA THR A 77 -4.40 8.72 -27.46
C THR A 77 -3.09 8.15 -26.92
N VAL A 78 -2.03 8.29 -27.71
CA VAL A 78 -0.69 7.81 -27.37
C VAL A 78 0.19 8.99 -27.01
N GLY A 79 0.99 8.82 -25.96
CA GLY A 79 1.88 9.84 -25.44
C GLY A 79 1.33 10.54 -24.19
N MET A 80 2.26 11.10 -23.42
CA MET A 80 1.99 12.08 -22.38
C MET A 80 3.16 13.08 -22.39
N PRO A 81 2.90 14.40 -22.53
CA PRO A 81 3.97 15.38 -22.47
C PRO A 81 4.58 15.41 -21.06
N ALA A 82 5.76 16.02 -20.93
CA ALA A 82 6.32 16.30 -19.62
C ALA A 82 5.34 17.15 -18.80
N MET A 83 5.03 16.70 -17.58
CA MET A 83 4.13 17.40 -16.67
C MET A 83 4.34 16.98 -15.22
N ILE A 84 3.79 17.77 -14.30
CA ILE A 84 3.74 17.44 -12.88
C ILE A 84 2.51 16.58 -12.65
N MET A 85 2.69 15.40 -12.08
CA MET A 85 1.60 14.50 -11.75
C MET A 85 1.80 13.86 -10.36
N PRO A 86 0.71 13.62 -9.61
CA PRO A 86 0.75 12.79 -8.42
C PRO A 86 0.91 11.32 -8.83
N PHE A 87 1.82 10.61 -8.20
CA PHE A 87 2.09 9.20 -8.42
C PHE A 87 1.83 8.43 -7.12
N PRO A 88 0.69 7.73 -6.99
CA PRO A 88 0.46 6.83 -5.87
C PRO A 88 1.57 5.79 -5.79
N VAL A 89 2.05 5.50 -4.57
CA VAL A 89 3.17 4.58 -4.37
C VAL A 89 2.62 3.23 -3.93
N ALA A 90 3.02 2.16 -4.63
CA ALA A 90 2.59 0.81 -4.31
C ALA A 90 3.06 0.40 -2.90
N LYS A 91 2.30 -0.47 -2.25
CA LYS A 91 2.66 -1.00 -0.94
C LYS A 91 4.03 -1.67 -0.98
N GLY A 92 4.92 -1.25 -0.08
CA GLY A 92 6.27 -1.82 0.06
C GLY A 92 7.35 -1.14 -0.77
N VAL A 93 7.00 -0.17 -1.63
CA VAL A 93 7.99 0.68 -2.30
C VAL A 93 8.52 1.71 -1.31
N SER A 94 9.84 1.69 -1.09
CA SER A 94 10.51 2.64 -0.19
C SER A 94 10.82 3.95 -0.92
N LEU A 95 10.60 5.07 -0.24
CA LEU A 95 11.05 6.41 -0.66
C LEU A 95 12.22 6.91 0.19
N GLU A 96 12.80 6.04 1.03
CA GLU A 96 13.91 6.39 1.90
C GLU A 96 15.10 6.90 1.08
N GLY A 97 15.70 8.02 1.54
CA GLY A 97 16.83 8.65 0.87
C GLY A 97 16.46 9.53 -0.33
N LEU A 98 15.18 9.63 -0.71
CA LEU A 98 14.71 10.62 -1.66
C LEU A 98 14.42 11.95 -0.96
N ALA A 99 14.66 13.03 -1.68
CA ALA A 99 14.34 14.39 -1.28
C ALA A 99 13.69 15.17 -2.43
N VAL A 100 12.99 16.25 -2.09
CA VAL A 100 12.54 17.23 -3.08
C VAL A 100 13.75 17.76 -3.86
N GLY A 101 13.61 17.82 -5.17
CA GLY A 101 14.67 18.21 -6.10
C GLY A 101 15.47 17.03 -6.66
N ASP A 102 15.36 15.82 -6.11
CA ASP A 102 16.10 14.67 -6.63
C ASP A 102 15.62 14.27 -8.04
N ALA A 103 16.58 14.00 -8.92
CA ALA A 103 16.32 13.27 -10.15
C ALA A 103 16.09 11.80 -9.82
N VAL A 104 15.06 11.21 -10.40
CA VAL A 104 14.67 9.81 -10.14
C VAL A 104 14.36 9.10 -11.45
N GLU A 105 14.58 7.78 -11.47
CA GLU A 105 13.98 6.86 -12.43
C GLU A 105 13.00 5.98 -11.66
N PHE A 106 11.80 5.81 -12.21
CA PHE A 106 10.75 5.05 -11.57
C PHE A 106 9.97 4.23 -12.60
N THR A 107 9.45 3.10 -12.14
CA THR A 107 8.51 2.29 -12.90
C THR A 107 7.13 2.46 -12.31
N PHE A 108 6.11 2.64 -13.14
CA PHE A 108 4.72 2.57 -12.71
C PHE A 108 3.91 1.58 -13.53
N ALA A 109 3.00 0.90 -12.84
CA ALA A 109 2.00 0.02 -13.41
C ALA A 109 0.78 0.84 -13.81
N HIS A 110 0.17 0.56 -14.97
CA HIS A 110 -0.99 1.27 -15.49
C HIS A 110 -2.10 0.27 -15.83
N TRP A 111 -3.29 0.50 -15.26
CA TRP A 111 -4.51 -0.24 -15.55
C TRP A 111 -5.50 0.68 -16.25
N THR A 112 -6.00 0.25 -17.39
CA THR A 112 -6.91 1.00 -18.27
C THR A 112 -8.30 0.37 -18.35
N LYS A 113 -8.41 -0.93 -18.02
CA LYS A 113 -9.67 -1.68 -18.01
C LYS A 113 -10.74 -1.00 -17.12
N PRO A 114 -11.99 -0.87 -17.62
CA PRO A 114 -13.09 -0.32 -16.84
C PRO A 114 -13.26 -1.01 -15.47
N GLY A 115 -13.47 -0.23 -14.40
CA GLY A 115 -13.60 -0.74 -13.03
C GLY A 115 -12.28 -1.04 -12.30
N GLN A 116 -11.13 -0.98 -13.00
CA GLN A 116 -9.80 -1.25 -12.43
C GLN A 116 -8.80 -0.13 -12.71
N ARG A 117 -9.26 0.99 -13.29
CA ARG A 117 -8.40 2.09 -13.72
C ARG A 117 -7.53 2.64 -12.60
N GLY A 118 -6.30 2.95 -12.93
CA GLY A 118 -5.37 3.59 -12.02
C GLY A 118 -3.94 3.37 -12.44
N TYR A 119 -3.03 3.93 -11.66
CA TYR A 119 -1.60 3.72 -11.80
C TYR A 119 -0.95 3.82 -10.43
N GLU A 120 0.21 3.19 -10.28
CA GLU A 120 1.02 3.28 -9.07
C GLU A 120 2.49 3.01 -9.37
N VAL A 121 3.38 3.67 -8.65
CA VAL A 121 4.82 3.46 -8.71
C VAL A 121 5.16 2.14 -8.03
N THR A 122 5.80 1.24 -8.77
CA THR A 122 6.21 -0.10 -8.30
C THR A 122 7.69 -0.19 -8.03
N THR A 123 8.50 0.70 -8.62
CA THR A 123 9.93 0.86 -8.30
C THR A 123 10.30 2.33 -8.43
N ILE A 124 11.26 2.79 -7.62
CA ILE A 124 11.83 4.14 -7.74
C ILE A 124 13.27 4.11 -7.23
N ARG A 125 14.15 4.83 -7.91
CA ARG A 125 15.54 5.02 -7.49
C ARG A 125 16.01 6.43 -7.78
N LYS A 126 16.87 6.93 -6.89
CA LYS A 126 17.60 8.19 -7.08
C LYS A 126 18.62 8.03 -8.21
N LEU A 127 18.70 9.04 -9.07
CA LEU A 127 19.72 9.19 -10.11
C LEU A 127 20.82 10.16 -9.62
N PRO A 128 21.99 10.20 -10.30
CA PRO A 128 23.01 11.22 -10.04
C PRO A 128 22.43 12.65 -10.08
N ALA A 129 22.93 13.54 -9.22
CA ALA A 129 22.38 14.89 -9.06
C ALA A 129 22.53 15.77 -10.32
N ASP A 130 23.51 15.46 -11.17
CA ASP A 130 23.82 16.10 -12.44
C ASP A 130 23.08 15.47 -13.64
N THR A 131 22.14 14.54 -13.40
CA THR A 131 21.34 13.95 -14.47
C THR A 131 20.54 15.05 -15.19
N ALA A 132 20.85 15.25 -16.47
CA ALA A 132 20.04 16.06 -17.36
C ALA A 132 18.69 15.37 -17.60
N LEU A 133 17.60 16.10 -17.36
CA LEU A 133 16.22 15.66 -17.60
C LEU A 133 15.60 16.50 -18.72
N ASP A 134 14.77 15.86 -19.54
CA ASP A 134 13.95 16.53 -20.55
C ASP A 134 12.66 17.07 -19.92
N LEU A 135 12.78 18.19 -19.21
CA LEU A 135 11.68 18.87 -18.55
C LEU A 135 11.56 20.32 -19.06
N PRO A 136 10.34 20.83 -19.27
CA PRO A 136 10.13 22.25 -19.57
C PRO A 136 10.58 23.14 -18.40
N GLU A 137 11.02 24.36 -18.73
CA GLU A 137 11.39 25.41 -17.76
C GLU A 137 10.22 25.88 -16.90
#